data_AF-A0AAW4X6F6-F1
#
_entry.id   AF-A0AAW4X6F6-F1
#
_cell.length_a   1.000
_cell.length_b   1.000
_cell.length_c   1.000
_cell.angle_alpha   90.00
_cell.angle_beta   90.00
_cell.angle_gamma   90.00
#
_symmetry.space_group_name_H-M   'P 1'
#
loop_
_entity.id
_entity.type
_entity.pdbx_description
1 polymer ?
#
loop_
_entity_poly.entity_id
_entity_poly.type
_entity_poly.pdbx_seq_one_letter_code
_entity_poly.pdbx_strand_id
1 'polypeptide(L)'
;MYSRKLSTAEAFGNKYRLRDTLIIDSIFDTKKVTYLNNQGSIQVINNHYLDNTMFDELNDFAQLFTNPESPQQQDNYQRWIELAKIVNMTLYRLRKSANIIFPSDY
;
A
#
# COMPACT_ATOMS: atom_id res chain seq x y z
N MET A 1 -11.39 8.84 11.65
CA MET A 1 -9.96 8.93 11.28
C MET A 1 -9.29 7.63 11.75
N TYR A 2 -8.93 6.73 10.84
CA TYR A 2 -8.35 5.42 11.17
C TYR A 2 -6.88 5.40 10.73
N SER A 3 -5.95 5.44 11.68
CA SER A 3 -4.52 5.17 11.41
C SER A 3 -4.26 3.66 11.55
N ARG A 4 -3.63 3.04 10.55
CA ARG A 4 -3.30 1.61 10.56
C ARG A 4 -1.84 1.42 10.99
N LYS A 5 -1.61 0.75 12.12
CA LYS A 5 -0.27 0.32 12.55
C LYS A 5 0.12 -0.95 11.80
N LEU A 6 1.21 -0.92 11.04
CA LEU A 6 1.86 -2.13 10.54
C LEU A 6 2.95 -2.51 11.55
N SER A 7 2.68 -3.51 12.38
CA SER A 7 3.64 -4.05 13.35
C SER A 7 3.96 -5.49 12.98
N THR A 8 5.23 -5.79 12.71
CA THR A 8 5.73 -7.16 12.74
C THR A 8 6.27 -7.40 14.13
N ALA A 9 5.77 -8.38 14.90
CA ALA A 9 6.36 -8.80 16.17
C ALA A 9 6.63 -10.31 16.09
N GLU A 10 7.87 -10.73 16.34
CA GLU A 10 8.21 -12.15 16.57
C GLU A 10 8.65 -12.29 18.02
N ALA A 11 8.07 -13.27 18.70
CA ALA A 11 8.39 -13.60 20.07
C ALA A 11 9.63 -14.51 20.09
N PHE A 12 10.80 -13.95 20.39
CA PHE A 12 11.93 -14.70 20.92
C PHE A 12 12.00 -14.47 22.43
N GLY A 13 12.00 -15.56 23.19
CA GLY A 13 12.09 -15.65 24.65
C GLY A 13 12.20 -14.36 25.47
N ASN A 14 11.19 -14.11 26.30
CA ASN A 14 11.23 -13.28 27.52
C ASN A 14 11.87 -11.88 27.44
N LYS A 15 11.90 -11.24 26.26
CA LYS A 15 12.34 -9.84 26.13
C LYS A 15 11.48 -9.11 25.10
N TYR A 16 10.49 -8.34 25.59
CA TYR A 16 9.76 -7.39 24.75
C TYR A 16 10.70 -6.26 24.33
N ARG A 17 11.38 -6.40 23.18
CA ARG A 17 12.02 -5.29 22.50
C ARG A 17 10.99 -4.65 21.58
N LEU A 18 10.74 -3.34 21.76
CA LEU A 18 9.99 -2.56 20.79
C LEU A 18 10.73 -2.63 19.45
N ARG A 19 10.00 -2.90 18.36
CA ARG A 19 10.56 -2.89 17.00
C ARG A 19 10.37 -1.52 16.39
N ASP A 20 11.24 -1.20 15.44
CA ASP A 20 11.06 -0.04 14.60
C ASP A 20 9.71 -0.13 13.87
N THR A 21 8.96 0.97 13.82
CA THR A 21 7.57 1.01 13.34
C THR A 21 7.39 2.16 12.37
N LEU A 22 6.81 1.88 11.20
CA LEU A 22 6.32 2.91 10.28
C LEU A 22 4.83 3.16 10.53
N ILE A 23 4.50 4.42 10.77
CA ILE A 23 3.13 4.90 10.94
C ILE A 23 2.80 5.76 9.74
N ILE A 24 1.85 5.29 8.94
CA ILE A 24 1.32 5.99 7.78
C ILE A 24 -0.08 6.48 8.16
N ASP A 25 -0.33 7.77 8.02
CA ASP A 25 -1.59 8.40 8.41
C ASP A 25 -2.78 7.95 7.54
N SER A 26 -2.55 7.78 6.25
CA SER A 26 -3.50 7.25 5.27
C SER A 26 -2.76 6.47 4.19
N ILE A 27 -3.31 5.32 3.78
CA ILE A 27 -2.75 4.51 2.67
C ILE A 27 -3.23 4.97 1.29
N PHE A 28 -4.17 5.93 1.24
CA PHE A 28 -4.76 6.44 0.00
C PHE A 28 -4.21 7.81 -0.39
N ASP A 29 -4.07 8.70 0.61
CA ASP A 29 -3.60 10.07 0.46
C ASP A 29 -2.62 10.31 1.62
N THR A 30 -1.43 9.74 1.50
CA THR A 30 -0.43 9.74 2.57
C THR A 30 0.10 11.16 2.77
N LYS A 31 -0.28 11.80 3.88
CA LYS A 31 0.17 13.15 4.25
C LYS A 31 1.20 13.18 5.37
N LYS A 32 1.51 12.02 5.94
CA LYS A 32 2.51 11.93 6.99
C LYS A 32 2.98 10.49 7.15
N VAL A 33 4.28 10.29 7.01
CA VAL A 33 4.94 9.05 7.42
C VAL A 33 5.80 9.34 8.64
N THR A 34 5.61 8.57 9.69
CA THR A 34 6.36 8.69 10.94
C THR A 34 7.10 7.39 11.20
N TYR A 35 8.41 7.49 11.37
CA TYR A 35 9.26 6.40 11.80
C TYR A 35 9.44 6.48 13.32
N LEU A 36 9.08 5.41 14.02
CA LEU A 36 9.32 5.23 15.45
C LEU A 36 10.39 4.16 15.62
N ASN A 37 11.54 4.52 16.17
CA ASN A 37 12.59 3.53 16.43
C ASN A 37 12.31 2.72 17.72
N ASN A 38 13.05 1.64 17.91
CA ASN A 38 13.00 0.74 19.07
C ASN A 38 13.33 1.39 20.43
N GLN A 39 13.85 2.62 20.42
CA GLN A 39 14.16 3.43 21.60
C GLN A 39 13.07 4.47 21.90
N GLY A 40 12.02 4.55 21.07
CA GLY A 40 10.93 5.52 21.20
C GLY A 40 11.20 6.87 20.53
N SER A 41 12.31 7.02 19.78
CA SER A 41 12.57 8.21 18.98
C SER A 41 11.64 8.27 17.78
N ILE A 42 11.12 9.46 17.50
CA ILE A 42 10.16 9.74 16.44
C ILE A 42 10.82 10.61 15.39
N GLN A 43 10.84 10.14 14.14
CA GLN A 43 11.26 10.92 12.98
C GLN A 43 10.09 11.05 12.01
N VAL A 44 9.75 12.29 11.64
CA VAL A 44 8.81 12.55 10.55
C VAL A 44 9.57 12.47 9.22
N ILE A 45 9.11 11.59 8.34
CA ILE A 45 9.59 11.53 6.96
C ILE A 45 8.70 12.52 6.19
N ASN A 46 9.24 13.69 5.90
CA ASN A 46 8.54 14.71 5.14
C ASN A 46 8.33 14.23 3.71
N ASN A 47 7.08 14.28 3.26
CA ASN A 47 6.72 14.06 1.87
C ASN A 47 6.27 15.38 1.24
N HIS A 48 6.43 15.52 -0.07
CA HIS A 48 5.81 16.60 -0.82
C HIS A 48 4.35 16.24 -1.07
N TYR A 49 3.43 17.16 -0.78
CA TYR A 49 1.99 16.94 -0.96
C TYR A 49 1.51 17.73 -2.16
N LEU A 50 0.85 17.04 -3.08
CA LEU A 50 0.20 17.63 -4.23
C LEU A 50 -1.28 17.80 -3.93
N ASP A 51 -1.89 18.87 -4.42
CA ASP A 51 -3.30 19.16 -4.20
C ASP A 51 -4.22 18.10 -4.83
N ASN A 52 -3.80 17.55 -5.98
CA ASN A 52 -4.50 16.45 -6.63
C ASN A 52 -3.92 15.11 -6.20
N THR A 53 -4.69 14.34 -5.42
CA THR A 53 -4.29 13.03 -4.91
C THR A 53 -4.10 11.98 -6.01
N MET A 54 -4.62 12.21 -7.20
CA MET A 54 -4.48 11.31 -8.36
C MET A 54 -3.32 11.71 -9.28
N PHE A 55 -2.55 12.76 -8.95
CA PHE A 55 -1.53 13.30 -9.85
C PHE A 55 -0.51 12.24 -10.28
N ASP A 56 -0.01 11.44 -9.34
CA ASP A 56 0.98 10.41 -9.62
C ASP A 56 0.40 9.32 -10.55
N GLU A 57 -0.78 8.78 -10.21
CA GLU A 57 -1.45 7.75 -11.02
C GLU A 57 -1.77 8.24 -12.45
N LEU A 58 -2.22 9.49 -12.60
CA LEU A 58 -2.51 10.08 -13.91
C LEU A 58 -1.25 10.21 -14.77
N ASN A 59 -0.12 10.60 -14.17
CA ASN A 59 1.14 10.67 -14.89
C ASN A 59 1.68 9.28 -15.25
N ASP A 60 1.56 8.31 -14.35
CA ASP A 60 1.94 6.93 -14.61
C ASP A 60 1.15 6.35 -15.80
N PHE A 61 -0.16 6.56 -15.85
CA PHE A 61 -0.98 6.15 -17.01
C PHE A 61 -0.62 6.92 -18.28
N ALA A 62 -0.42 8.24 -18.19
CA ALA A 62 0.00 9.04 -19.34
C ALA A 62 1.34 8.57 -19.92
N GLN A 63 2.31 8.21 -19.08
CA GLN A 63 3.59 7.66 -19.52
C GLN A 63 3.43 6.33 -20.24
N LEU A 64 2.57 5.44 -19.72
CA LEU A 64 2.30 4.15 -20.35
C LEU A 64 1.68 4.31 -21.74
N PHE A 65 0.75 5.26 -21.93
CA PHE A 65 0.13 5.50 -23.23
C PHE A 65 1.02 6.22 -24.23
N THR A 66 1.87 7.14 -23.75
CA THR A 66 2.75 7.94 -24.61
C THR A 66 4.04 7.21 -24.99
N ASN A 67 4.48 6.23 -24.18
CA ASN A 67 5.69 5.46 -24.45
C ASN A 67 5.51 3.95 -24.21
N PRO A 68 4.59 3.28 -24.93
CA PRO A 68 4.21 1.89 -24.67
C PRO A 68 5.31 0.87 -24.99
N GLU A 69 6.23 1.21 -25.91
CA GLU A 69 7.34 0.33 -26.30
C GLU A 69 8.56 0.44 -25.36
N SER A 70 8.49 1.33 -24.36
CA SER A 70 9.54 1.42 -23.36
C SER A 70 9.58 0.14 -22.51
N PRO A 71 10.75 -0.50 -22.35
CA PRO A 71 10.88 -1.67 -21.49
C PRO A 71 10.36 -1.41 -20.06
N GLN A 72 10.62 -0.22 -19.52
CA GLN A 72 10.13 0.17 -18.19
C GLN A 72 8.60 0.20 -18.12
N GLN A 73 7.92 0.71 -19.15
CA GLN A 73 6.47 0.79 -19.15
C GLN A 73 5.83 -0.59 -19.39
N GLN A 74 6.47 -1.45 -20.17
CA GLN A 74 6.07 -2.85 -20.30
C GLN A 74 6.17 -3.59 -18.96
N ASP A 75 7.27 -3.40 -18.23
CA ASP A 75 7.45 -3.98 -16.90
C ASP A 75 6.42 -3.44 -15.89
N ASN A 76 6.19 -2.12 -15.87
CA ASN A 76 5.18 -1.49 -15.05
C ASN A 76 3.78 -2.05 -15.35
N TYR A 77 3.41 -2.15 -16.63
CA TYR A 77 2.12 -2.69 -17.06
C TYR A 77 1.89 -4.11 -16.55
N GLN A 78 2.86 -5.01 -16.78
CA GLN A 78 2.75 -6.40 -16.33
C GLN A 78 2.66 -6.48 -14.81
N ARG A 79 3.48 -5.71 -14.10
CA ARG A 79 3.44 -5.63 -12.64
C ARG A 79 2.08 -5.17 -12.13
N TRP A 80 1.49 -4.14 -12.73
CA TRP A 80 0.18 -3.62 -12.32
C TRP A 80 -0.94 -4.61 -12.59
N ILE A 81 -0.92 -5.32 -13.72
CA ILE A 81 -1.87 -6.40 -14.02
C ILE A 81 -1.78 -7.53 -13.00
N GLU A 82 -0.57 -8.00 -12.68
CA GLU A 82 -0.38 -9.05 -11.68
C GLU A 82 -0.83 -8.62 -10.28
N LEU A 83 -0.52 -7.38 -9.89
CA LEU A 83 -0.98 -6.83 -8.62
C LEU A 83 -2.51 -6.74 -8.58
N ALA A 84 -3.15 -6.27 -9.65
CA ALA A 84 -4.61 -6.20 -9.75
C ALA A 84 -5.25 -7.58 -9.62
N LYS A 85 -4.68 -8.62 -10.24
CA LYS A 85 -5.14 -10.01 -10.08
C LYS A 85 -5.06 -10.47 -8.62
N ILE A 86 -3.92 -10.22 -7.95
CA ILE A 86 -3.70 -10.61 -6.55
C ILE A 86 -4.70 -9.91 -5.62
N VAL A 87 -4.89 -8.60 -5.79
CA VAL A 87 -5.84 -7.82 -4.99
C VAL A 87 -7.26 -8.33 -5.20
N ASN A 88 -7.69 -8.52 -6.44
CA ASN A 88 -9.04 -9.02 -6.75
C ASN A 88 -9.27 -10.43 -6.21
N MET A 89 -8.30 -11.33 -6.34
CA MET A 89 -8.37 -12.68 -5.79
C MET A 89 -8.44 -12.67 -4.26
N THR A 90 -7.70 -11.77 -3.62
CA THR A 90 -7.73 -11.59 -2.17
C THR A 90 -9.11 -11.08 -1.71
N LEU A 91 -9.65 -10.06 -2.38
CA LEU A 91 -10.99 -9.54 -2.12
C LEU A 91 -12.07 -10.61 -2.33
N TYR A 92 -11.94 -11.41 -3.39
CA TYR A 92 -12.84 -12.54 -3.66
C TYR A 92 -12.83 -13.57 -2.52
N ARG A 93 -11.64 -13.97 -2.05
CA ARG A 93 -11.52 -14.92 -0.94
C ARG A 93 -12.09 -14.35 0.36
N LEU A 94 -11.79 -13.09 0.66
CA LEU A 94 -12.30 -12.40 1.85
C LEU A 94 -13.83 -12.31 1.83
N ARG A 95 -14.42 -11.85 0.73
CA ARG A 95 -15.88 -11.72 0.63
C ARG A 95 -16.58 -13.08 0.73
N LYS A 96 -16.04 -14.14 0.10
CA LYS A 96 -16.60 -15.50 0.23
C LYS A 96 -16.50 -16.01 1.67
N SER A 97 -15.38 -15.76 2.35
CA SER A 97 -15.21 -16.14 3.77
C SER A 97 -16.20 -15.42 4.70
N ALA A 98 -16.61 -14.20 4.35
CA ALA A 98 -17.64 -13.43 5.05
C ALA A 98 -19.07 -13.68 4.54
N ASN A 99 -19.27 -14.65 3.64
CA ASN A 99 -20.55 -14.95 2.99
C ASN A 99 -21.20 -13.77 2.25
N ILE A 100 -20.38 -12.86 1.70
CA ILE A 100 -20.83 -11.76 0.83
C ILE A 100 -20.84 -12.25 -0.62
N ILE A 101 -22.05 -12.41 -1.17
CA ILE A 101 -22.31 -12.99 -2.48
C ILE A 101 -22.93 -11.93 -3.41
N PHE A 102 -22.46 -11.88 -4.65
CA PHE A 102 -23.03 -11.04 -5.70
C PHE A 102 -23.81 -11.90 -6.71
N PRO A 103 -24.86 -11.37 -7.36
CA PRO A 103 -25.63 -12.12 -8.36
C PRO A 103 -24.79 -12.68 -9.51
N SER A 104 -23.69 -12.02 -9.86
CA SER A 104 -22.78 -12.41 -10.95
C SER A 104 -21.86 -13.61 -10.64
N ASP A 105 -21.97 -14.20 -9.45
CA ASP A 105 -21.16 -15.36 -9.03
C ASP A 105 -21.73 -16.72 -9.48
N TYR A 106 -22.92 -16.71 -10.08
CA TYR A 106 -23.66 -17.90 -10.51
C TYR A 106 -23.94 -17.85 -12.01
#